data_AF-A0A484WXP0-F1
#
_entry.id   AF-A0A484WXP0-F1
#
_cell.length_a   1.000
_cell.length_b   1.000
_cell.length_c   1.000
_cell.angle_alpha   90.00
_cell.angle_beta   90.00
_cell.angle_gamma   90.00
#
_symmetry.space_group_name_H-M   'P 1'
#
loop_
_entity.id
_entity.type
_entity.pdbx_description
1 polymer ?
#
loop_
_entity_poly.entity_id
_entity_poly.type
_entity_poly.pdbx_seq_one_letter_code
_entity_poly.pdbx_strand_id
1 'polypeptide(L)'
;MNRSVPDVLPAIRNASQLSPAALDMVKLLALLAMIIDHTNTVFLSPAWPVMYALGRMAFPLFTLIWAMNVQRTPERLQKRASRLWIWAVITQPVFSLTFSHHQPWWALNILFVFAGVTQLLALQYRHGRKGMLAGYLLLALIIWPLEPASYGWQE
;
A
#
# COMPACT_ATOMS: atom_id res chain seq x y z
N MET A 1 -26.64 -28.75 -22.61
CA MET A 1 -26.96 -28.01 -21.37
C MET A 1 -25.97 -26.85 -21.26
N ASN A 2 -26.36 -25.68 -21.75
CA ASN A 2 -25.53 -24.47 -21.73
C ASN A 2 -25.76 -23.75 -20.38
N ARG A 3 -24.88 -23.92 -19.40
CA ARG A 3 -24.95 -23.16 -18.15
C ARG A 3 -24.35 -21.78 -18.43
N SER A 4 -25.21 -20.77 -18.59
CA SER A 4 -24.79 -19.38 -18.54
C SER A 4 -24.06 -19.15 -17.22
N VAL A 5 -22.76 -18.85 -17.30
CA VAL A 5 -22.00 -18.38 -16.15
C VAL A 5 -22.71 -17.11 -15.66
N PRO A 6 -23.11 -17.03 -14.37
CA PRO A 6 -23.68 -15.80 -13.83
C PRO A 6 -22.68 -14.67 -14.06
N ASP A 7 -23.14 -13.57 -14.64
CA ASP A 7 -22.31 -12.40 -14.89
C ASP A 7 -21.98 -11.76 -13.52
N VAL A 8 -20.84 -12.15 -12.94
CA VAL A 8 -20.29 -11.61 -11.68
C VAL A 8 -19.62 -10.25 -11.91
N LEU A 9 -19.39 -9.87 -13.17
CA LEU A 9 -18.75 -8.63 -13.58
C LEU A 9 -19.48 -7.32 -13.19
N PRO A 10 -20.83 -7.23 -13.08
CA PRO A 10 -21.49 -6.00 -12.68
C PRO A 10 -21.26 -5.65 -11.20
N ALA A 11 -21.08 -6.63 -10.31
CA ALA A 11 -20.76 -6.37 -8.91
C ALA A 11 -19.39 -5.70 -8.72
N ILE A 12 -18.41 -6.08 -9.53
CA ILE A 12 -17.06 -5.47 -9.54
C ILE A 12 -17.11 -4.05 -10.13
N ARG A 13 -17.95 -3.79 -11.14
CA ARG A 13 -18.17 -2.43 -11.66
C ARG A 13 -18.74 -1.49 -10.60
N ASN A 14 -19.67 -1.94 -9.77
CA ASN A 14 -20.28 -1.12 -8.71
C ASN A 14 -19.29 -0.75 -7.58
N ALA A 15 -18.32 -1.60 -7.26
CA ALA A 15 -17.30 -1.31 -6.25
C ALA A 15 -16.39 -0.13 -6.63
N SER A 16 -16.23 0.16 -7.93
CA SER A 16 -15.49 1.35 -8.40
C SER A 16 -16.21 2.69 -8.13
N GLN A 17 -17.49 2.63 -7.75
CA GLN A 17 -18.37 3.77 -7.48
C GLN A 17 -18.75 3.90 -6.00
N LEU A 18 -17.83 3.58 -5.07
CA LEU A 18 -18.03 3.93 -3.67
C LEU A 18 -18.22 5.45 -3.51
N SER A 19 -19.22 5.83 -2.71
CA SER A 19 -19.45 7.23 -2.37
C SER A 19 -18.22 7.81 -1.65
N PRO A 20 -17.98 9.14 -1.73
CA PRO A 20 -16.88 9.77 -1.01
C PRO A 20 -16.89 9.43 0.49
N ALA A 21 -18.06 9.44 1.12
CA ALA A 21 -18.22 9.08 2.53
C ALA A 21 -17.83 7.62 2.83
N ALA A 22 -18.21 6.67 1.95
CA ALA A 22 -17.81 5.28 2.10
C ALA A 22 -16.28 5.12 1.99
N LEU A 23 -15.65 5.82 1.05
CA LEU A 23 -14.19 5.82 0.92
C LEU A 23 -13.49 6.39 2.14
N ASP A 24 -14.04 7.45 2.73
CA ASP A 24 -13.47 8.06 3.94
C ASP A 24 -13.62 7.13 5.16
N MET A 25 -14.72 6.38 5.26
CA MET A 25 -14.88 5.36 6.28
C MET A 25 -13.86 4.23 6.12
N VAL A 26 -13.62 3.74 4.90
CA VAL A 26 -12.61 2.71 4.63
C VAL A 26 -11.20 3.21 4.98
N LYS A 27 -10.89 4.49 4.70
CA LYS A 27 -9.59 5.10 5.10
C LYS A 27 -9.44 5.13 6.62
N LEU A 28 -10.51 5.50 7.33
CA LEU A 28 -10.49 5.52 8.79
C LEU A 28 -10.28 4.12 9.36
N LEU A 29 -10.97 3.12 8.84
CA LEU A 29 -10.78 1.72 9.23
C LEU A 29 -9.35 1.24 8.94
N ALA A 30 -8.79 1.58 7.78
CA ALA A 30 -7.40 1.25 7.43
C ALA A 30 -6.40 1.92 8.40
N LEU A 31 -6.64 3.17 8.77
CA LEU A 31 -5.82 3.91 9.74
C LEU A 31 -5.90 3.28 11.14
N LEU A 32 -7.10 2.92 11.60
CA LEU A 32 -7.28 2.26 12.89
C LEU A 32 -6.60 0.89 12.92
N ALA A 33 -6.74 0.08 11.87
CA ALA A 33 -6.03 -1.18 11.75
C ALA A 33 -4.49 -0.98 11.81
N MET A 34 -3.96 0.03 11.11
CA MET A 34 -2.52 0.34 11.14
C MET A 34 -2.04 0.72 12.54
N ILE A 35 -2.82 1.52 13.28
CA ILE A 35 -2.51 1.89 14.66
C ILE A 35 -2.53 0.66 15.57
N ILE A 36 -3.50 -0.25 15.42
CA ILE A 36 -3.55 -1.50 16.18
C ILE A 36 -2.29 -2.34 15.91
N ASP A 37 -1.89 -2.49 14.64
CA ASP A 37 -0.69 -3.27 14.25
C ASP A 37 0.59 -2.69 14.86
N HIS A 38 0.77 -1.37 14.74
CA HIS A 38 1.92 -0.67 15.29
C HIS A 38 1.93 -0.71 16.81
N THR A 39 0.76 -0.55 17.46
CA THR A 39 0.67 -0.60 18.93
C THR A 39 1.05 -1.98 19.46
N ASN A 40 0.54 -3.03 18.81
CA ASN A 40 0.86 -4.41 19.17
C ASN A 40 2.34 -4.71 19.00
N THR A 41 2.96 -4.19 17.93
CA THR A 41 4.36 -4.41 17.64
C THR A 41 5.27 -3.62 18.59
N VAL A 42 4.98 -2.35 18.86
CA VAL A 42 5.90 -1.43 19.53
C VAL A 42 5.76 -1.45 21.06
N PHE A 43 4.54 -1.65 21.58
CA PHE A 43 4.27 -1.47 23.01
C PHE A 43 3.92 -2.76 23.75
N LEU A 44 3.55 -3.84 23.05
CA LEU A 44 3.09 -5.07 23.70
C LEU A 44 4.12 -6.19 23.57
N SER A 45 4.57 -6.68 24.73
CA SER A 45 5.44 -7.86 24.83
C SER A 45 4.93 -8.77 25.95
N PRO A 46 4.37 -9.97 25.63
CA PRO A 46 4.24 -10.53 24.30
C PRO A 46 3.13 -9.85 23.48
N ALA A 47 3.29 -9.83 22.16
CA ALA A 47 2.29 -9.33 21.23
C ALA A 47 1.05 -10.24 21.17
N TRP A 48 -0.11 -9.65 20.87
CA TRP A 48 -1.40 -10.35 20.87
C TRP A 48 -1.76 -10.81 19.45
N PRO A 49 -1.99 -12.11 19.21
CA PRO A 49 -2.29 -12.63 17.86
C PRO A 49 -3.52 -12.00 17.20
N VAL A 50 -4.56 -11.71 17.99
CA VAL A 50 -5.79 -11.07 17.49
C VAL A 50 -5.53 -9.65 16.98
N MET A 51 -4.65 -8.90 17.66
CA MET A 51 -4.30 -7.54 17.23
C MET A 51 -3.50 -7.57 15.93
N TYR A 52 -2.64 -8.57 15.71
CA TYR A 52 -2.03 -8.77 14.39
C TYR A 52 -3.08 -9.09 13.33
N ALA A 53 -4.00 -10.02 13.58
CA ALA A 53 -5.03 -10.37 12.60
C ALA A 53 -5.86 -9.15 12.17
N LEU A 54 -6.25 -8.29 13.13
CA LEU A 54 -6.93 -7.03 12.86
C LEU A 54 -6.02 -6.01 12.17
N GLY A 55 -4.79 -5.88 12.65
CA GLY A 55 -3.81 -4.90 12.17
C GLY A 55 -3.37 -5.12 10.73
N ARG A 56 -3.18 -6.38 10.33
CA ARG A 56 -2.81 -6.76 8.95
C ARG A 56 -3.89 -6.39 7.92
N MET A 57 -5.12 -6.07 8.33
CA MET A 57 -6.15 -5.51 7.44
C MET A 57 -5.82 -4.09 6.93
N ALA A 58 -4.91 -3.36 7.57
CA ALA A 58 -4.50 -2.03 7.12
C ALA A 58 -4.03 -2.02 5.66
N PHE A 59 -3.11 -2.94 5.33
CA PHE A 59 -2.51 -3.03 3.99
C PHE A 59 -3.55 -3.30 2.87
N PRO A 60 -4.41 -4.33 2.93
CA PRO A 60 -5.40 -4.57 1.89
C PRO A 60 -6.42 -3.43 1.78
N LEU A 61 -6.80 -2.78 2.88
CA LEU A 61 -7.72 -1.63 2.85
C LEU A 61 -7.09 -0.41 2.16
N PHE A 62 -5.84 -0.06 2.51
CA PHE A 62 -5.11 1.00 1.80
C PHE A 62 -4.87 0.66 0.34
N THR A 63 -4.59 -0.61 0.03
CA THR A 63 -4.40 -1.10 -1.35
C THR A 63 -5.69 -0.97 -2.17
N LEU A 64 -6.84 -1.29 -1.59
CA LEU A 64 -8.14 -1.10 -2.22
C LEU A 64 -8.37 0.38 -2.57
N ILE A 65 -8.17 1.28 -1.60
CA ILE A 65 -8.32 2.74 -1.80
C ILE A 65 -7.34 3.24 -2.87
N TRP A 66 -6.10 2.80 -2.81
CA TRP A 66 -5.07 3.15 -3.78
C TRP A 66 -5.44 2.67 -5.19
N ALA A 67 -5.87 1.42 -5.35
CA ALA A 67 -6.26 0.82 -6.62
C ALA A 67 -7.42 1.60 -7.27
N MET A 68 -8.43 1.98 -6.49
CA MET A 68 -9.53 2.83 -6.96
C MET A 68 -9.03 4.21 -7.40
N ASN A 69 -8.08 4.79 -6.67
CA ASN A 69 -7.53 6.10 -7.02
C ASN A 69 -6.74 6.05 -8.33
N VAL A 70 -5.81 5.10 -8.51
CA VAL A 70 -4.96 5.03 -9.71
C VAL A 70 -5.76 4.80 -11.00
N GLN A 71 -6.89 4.09 -10.93
CA GLN A 71 -7.76 3.82 -12.08
C GLN A 71 -8.57 5.05 -12.57
N ARG A 72 -8.89 6.00 -11.69
CA ARG A 72 -9.81 7.11 -12.01
C ARG A 72 -9.27 8.15 -13.00
N THR A 73 -7.99 8.49 -12.92
CA THR A 73 -7.37 9.57 -13.72
C THR A 73 -5.91 9.24 -14.05
N PRO A 74 -5.67 8.43 -15.11
CA PRO A 74 -4.33 8.00 -15.51
C PRO A 74 -3.36 9.17 -15.79
N GLU A 75 -3.85 10.28 -16.34
CA GLU A 75 -3.06 11.47 -16.64
C GLU A 75 -2.45 12.13 -15.39
N ARG A 76 -3.03 11.86 -14.21
CA ARG A 76 -2.55 12.37 -12.91
C ARG A 76 -1.61 11.41 -12.18
N LEU A 77 -1.26 10.25 -12.75
CA LEU A 77 -0.43 9.23 -12.10
C LEU A 77 0.92 9.78 -11.62
N GLN A 78 1.63 10.55 -12.44
CA GLN A 78 2.93 11.12 -12.02
C GLN A 78 2.78 12.07 -10.83
N LYS A 79 1.75 12.94 -10.83
CA LYS A 79 1.50 13.86 -9.71
C LYS A 79 1.21 13.09 -8.42
N ARG A 80 0.50 11.96 -8.53
CA ARG A 80 0.23 11.06 -7.39
C ARG A 80 1.49 10.36 -6.91
N ALA A 81 2.29 9.82 -7.82
CA ALA A 81 3.57 9.20 -7.50
C ALA A 81 4.50 10.19 -6.78
N SER A 82 4.67 11.41 -7.32
CA SER A 82 5.50 12.45 -6.68
C SER A 82 5.01 12.81 -5.28
N ARG A 83 3.69 12.93 -5.06
CA ARG A 83 3.14 13.17 -3.71
C ARG A 83 3.43 12.00 -2.76
N LEU A 84 3.32 10.76 -3.24
CA LEU A 84 3.61 9.57 -2.43
C LEU A 84 5.11 9.50 -2.08
N TRP A 85 6.01 9.79 -3.01
CA TRP A 85 7.45 9.89 -2.73
C TRP A 85 7.77 10.95 -1.68
N ILE A 86 7.17 12.14 -1.80
CA ILE A 86 7.34 13.22 -0.81
C ILE A 86 6.91 12.72 0.58
N TRP A 87 5.71 12.14 0.69
CA TRP A 87 5.22 11.63 1.97
C TRP A 87 6.05 10.46 2.50
N ALA A 88 6.46 9.52 1.64
CA ALA A 88 7.31 8.40 2.02
C ALA A 88 8.62 8.88 2.65
N VAL A 89 9.25 9.91 2.08
CA VAL A 89 10.47 10.52 2.64
C VAL A 89 10.17 11.26 3.94
N ILE A 90 9.11 12.08 4.00
CA ILE A 90 8.74 12.85 5.20
C ILE A 90 8.45 11.92 6.39
N THR A 91 7.76 10.80 6.17
CA THR A 91 7.38 9.87 7.24
C THR A 91 8.49 8.88 7.61
N GLN A 92 9.54 8.74 6.78
CA GLN A 92 10.60 7.78 7.01
C GLN A 92 11.32 7.95 8.37
N PRO A 93 11.70 9.17 8.81
CA PRO A 93 12.34 9.34 10.12
C PRO A 93 11.44 8.90 11.28
N VAL A 94 10.14 9.20 11.20
CA VAL A 94 9.16 8.79 12.21
C VAL A 94 9.06 7.26 12.26
N PHE A 95 8.97 6.61 11.10
CA PHE A 95 8.99 5.15 10.99
C PHE A 95 10.27 4.53 11.59
N SER A 96 11.44 5.00 11.17
CA SER A 96 12.74 4.49 11.65
C SER A 96 12.90 4.63 13.16
N LEU A 97 12.44 5.74 13.76
CA LEU A 97 12.49 5.93 15.21
C LEU A 97 11.51 5.01 15.93
N THR A 98 10.28 4.89 15.42
CA THR A 98 9.21 4.09 16.03
C THR A 98 9.58 2.61 16.09
N PHE A 99 10.23 2.09 15.04
CA PHE A 99 10.59 0.68 14.90
C PHE A 99 12.09 0.41 15.10
N SER A 100 12.84 1.34 15.69
CA SER A 100 14.31 1.25 15.85
C SER A 100 14.79 -0.03 16.54
N HIS A 101 14.00 -0.58 17.46
CA HIS A 101 14.28 -1.84 18.17
C HIS A 101 13.71 -3.10 17.50
N HIS A 102 12.91 -2.93 16.44
CA HIS A 102 12.10 -4.00 15.82
C HIS A 102 12.48 -4.23 14.35
N GLN A 103 13.11 -3.24 13.71
CA GLN A 103 13.45 -3.24 12.30
C GLN A 103 14.80 -2.55 12.10
N PRO A 104 15.59 -2.97 11.09
CA PRO A 104 16.83 -2.31 10.78
C PRO A 104 16.58 -0.85 10.34
N TRP A 105 17.52 0.03 10.64
CA TRP A 105 17.42 1.48 10.35
C TRP A 105 17.19 1.81 8.86
N TRP A 106 17.63 0.91 7.96
CA TRP A 106 17.48 1.03 6.52
C TRP A 106 16.14 0.50 5.98
N ALA A 107 15.29 -0.10 6.82
CA ALA A 107 13.97 -0.56 6.41
C ALA A 107 13.12 0.62 5.91
N LEU A 108 12.53 0.49 4.74
CA LEU A 108 11.65 1.52 4.17
C LEU A 108 10.22 1.35 4.66
N ASN A 109 9.55 2.46 4.90
CA ASN A 109 8.12 2.45 5.21
C ASN A 109 7.27 2.04 3.98
N ILE A 110 6.06 1.54 4.24
CA ILE A 110 5.17 0.99 3.21
C ILE A 110 4.76 2.00 2.12
N LEU A 111 4.85 3.31 2.35
CA LEU A 111 4.53 4.32 1.32
C LEU A 111 5.47 4.23 0.12
N PHE A 112 6.69 3.73 0.29
CA PHE A 112 7.62 3.46 -0.81
C PHE A 112 7.06 2.43 -1.81
N VAL A 113 6.30 1.43 -1.34
CA VAL A 113 5.59 0.48 -2.23
C VAL A 113 4.55 1.22 -3.07
N PHE A 114 3.67 1.99 -2.42
CA PHE A 114 2.64 2.76 -3.12
C PHE A 114 3.25 3.76 -4.10
N ALA A 115 4.34 4.44 -3.71
CA ALA A 115 5.06 5.38 -4.55
C ALA A 115 5.69 4.69 -5.77
N GLY A 116 6.41 3.59 -5.55
CA GLY A 116 7.08 2.81 -6.59
C GLY A 116 6.11 2.23 -7.62
N VAL A 117 5.04 1.58 -7.17
CA VAL A 117 4.04 1.00 -8.09
C VAL A 117 3.28 2.10 -8.85
N THR A 118 2.93 3.21 -8.20
CA THR A 118 2.30 4.34 -8.90
C THR A 118 3.26 4.96 -9.92
N GLN A 119 4.57 5.01 -9.61
CA GLN A 119 5.60 5.50 -10.52
C GLN A 119 5.78 4.56 -11.73
N LEU A 120 5.75 3.25 -11.52
CA LEU A 120 5.73 2.27 -12.61
C LEU A 120 4.55 2.53 -13.56
N LEU A 121 3.34 2.66 -13.00
CA LEU A 121 2.12 2.95 -13.78
C LEU A 121 2.25 4.29 -14.54
N ALA A 122 2.80 5.32 -13.89
CA ALA A 122 3.04 6.62 -14.52
C ALA A 122 4.03 6.54 -15.68
N LEU A 123 5.12 5.78 -15.53
CA LEU A 123 6.14 5.59 -16.57
C LEU A 123 5.61 4.76 -17.73
N GLN A 124 4.85 3.70 -17.44
CA GLN A 124 4.17 2.91 -18.45
C GLN A 124 3.20 3.77 -19.27
N TYR A 125 2.39 4.60 -18.58
CA TYR A 125 1.42 5.48 -19.25
C TYR A 125 2.09 6.51 -20.16
N ARG A 126 3.24 7.08 -19.76
CA ARG A 126 3.92 8.14 -20.51
C ARG A 126 4.88 7.65 -21.60
N HIS A 127 5.56 6.53 -21.38
CA HIS A 127 6.70 6.10 -22.21
C HIS A 127 6.59 4.63 -22.68
N GLY A 128 5.43 3.99 -22.47
CA GLY A 128 5.18 2.61 -22.89
C GLY A 128 6.20 1.61 -22.32
N ARG A 129 6.70 0.71 -23.18
CA ARG A 129 7.56 -0.41 -22.78
C ARG A 129 8.90 0.03 -22.17
N LYS A 130 9.49 1.13 -22.65
CA LYS A 130 10.73 1.70 -22.08
C LYS A 130 10.49 2.22 -20.66
N GLY A 131 9.37 2.90 -20.45
CA GLY A 131 8.97 3.36 -19.11
C GLY A 131 8.69 2.21 -18.15
N MET A 132 8.06 1.14 -18.64
CA MET A 132 7.80 -0.06 -17.86
C MET A 132 9.10 -0.73 -17.37
N LEU A 133 10.11 -0.87 -18.25
CA LEU A 133 11.43 -1.37 -17.86
C LEU A 133 12.07 -0.52 -16.76
N ALA A 134 12.06 0.80 -16.92
CA ALA A 134 12.58 1.72 -15.90
C ALA A 134 11.83 1.59 -14.57
N GLY A 135 10.50 1.42 -14.61
CA GLY A 135 9.69 1.19 -13.41
C GLY A 135 10.00 -0.14 -12.73
N TYR A 136 10.22 -1.22 -13.48
CA TYR A 136 10.63 -2.50 -12.89
C TYR A 136 12.02 -2.44 -12.26
N LEU A 137 12.98 -1.75 -12.91
CA LEU A 137 14.30 -1.52 -12.33
C LEU A 137 14.21 -0.74 -11.02
N LEU A 138 13.36 0.29 -10.96
CA LEU A 138 13.08 1.03 -9.74
C LEU A 138 12.51 0.12 -8.65
N LEU A 139 11.52 -0.71 -8.97
CA LEU A 139 10.93 -1.64 -8.00
C LEU A 139 11.95 -2.67 -7.50
N ALA A 140 12.79 -3.20 -8.39
CA ALA A 140 13.85 -4.13 -8.04
C ALA A 140 14.90 -3.49 -7.11
N LEU A 141 15.19 -2.20 -7.28
CA LEU A 141 16.11 -1.48 -6.39
C LEU A 141 15.56 -1.32 -4.98
N ILE A 142 14.25 -1.04 -4.85
CA ILE A 142 13.62 -0.77 -3.55
C ILE A 142 13.14 -2.04 -2.83
N ILE A 143 13.14 -3.21 -3.48
CA ILE A 143 12.62 -4.44 -2.88
C ILE A 143 13.42 -4.85 -1.64
N TRP A 144 14.75 -4.84 -1.74
CA TRP A 144 15.65 -5.22 -0.66
C TRP A 144 15.40 -4.41 0.62
N PRO A 145 15.38 -3.07 0.59
CA PRO A 145 15.12 -2.30 1.80
C PRO A 145 13.66 -2.34 2.28
N LEU A 146 12.72 -2.91 1.53
CA LEU A 146 11.32 -3.11 1.94
C LEU A 146 11.07 -4.44 2.67
N GLU A 147 11.94 -5.44 2.48
CA GLU A 147 11.76 -6.78 3.01
C GLU A 147 11.61 -6.86 4.54
N PRO A 148 12.43 -6.17 5.36
CA PRO A 148 12.37 -6.34 6.82
C PRO A 148 11.00 -6.00 7.42
N ALA A 149 10.43 -4.88 6.96
CA ALA A 149 9.14 -4.39 7.43
C ALA A 149 7.95 -5.17 6.86
N SER A 150 8.14 -5.89 5.75
CA SER A 150 7.06 -6.56 5.00
C SER A 150 7.01 -8.07 5.23
N TYR A 151 8.17 -8.71 5.44
CA TYR A 151 8.33 -10.17 5.50
C TYR A 151 9.23 -10.67 6.64
N GLY A 152 9.64 -9.78 7.55
CA GLY A 152 10.48 -10.15 8.70
C GLY A 152 9.83 -11.26 9.53
N TRP A 153 10.58 -12.34 9.74
CA TRP A 153 10.21 -13.42 10.65
C TRP A 153 10.02 -12.84 12.06
N GLN A 154 8.81 -12.98 12.60
CA GLN A 154 8.54 -12.72 14.00
C GLN A 154 8.99 -13.97 14.76
N GLU A 155 10.22 -13.96 15.28
CA GLU A 155 10.64 -14.96 16.29
C GLU A 155 9.95 -14.69 17.63
#